data_AF-A0A1W9HQD3-F1
#
_entry.id   AF-A0A1W9HQD3-F1
#
_cell.length_a   1.000
_cell.length_b   1.000
_cell.length_c   1.000
_cell.angle_alpha   90.00
_cell.angle_beta   90.00
_cell.angle_gamma   90.00
#
_symmetry.space_group_name_H-M   'P 1'
#
loop_
_entity.id
_entity.type
_entity.pdbx_description
1 polymer ?
#
loop_
_entity_poly.entity_id
_entity_poly.type
_entity_poly.pdbx_seq_one_letter_code
_entity_poly.pdbx_strand_id
1 'polypeptide(L)'
;MSIDLTLPAHRLLALLTSRQISAREVVDATLARIETINPRLNAIIAVDAKGAIDAAERIDAARRKGEDMAPLAGLPVTIKDAFDVAGFATVAGVEALKENRPATDAVSVARLRARSSSARPMYHPCRGIFRPVIPSSAPPAIRGNGPTRPAARQGALRQPLPRG
;
A
#
# COMPACT_ATOMS: atom_id res chain seq x y z
N MET A 1 1.41 24.15 -8.36
CA MET A 1 2.78 23.60 -8.31
C MET A 1 2.66 22.08 -8.35
N SER A 2 3.31 21.40 -9.29
CA SER A 2 3.23 19.93 -9.38
C SER A 2 4.18 19.34 -8.33
N ILE A 3 3.64 18.58 -7.38
CA ILE A 3 4.48 17.80 -6.44
C ILE A 3 5.07 16.62 -7.19
N ASP A 4 6.38 16.44 -7.08
CA ASP A 4 7.05 15.26 -7.59
C ASP A 4 6.87 14.08 -6.62
N LEU A 5 5.90 13.22 -6.93
CA LEU A 5 5.61 12.00 -6.18
C LEU A 5 6.65 10.88 -6.40
N THR A 6 7.63 11.07 -7.28
CA THR A 6 8.71 10.09 -7.52
C THR A 6 9.87 10.26 -6.55
N LEU A 7 9.89 11.34 -5.77
CA LEU A 7 10.85 11.55 -4.71
C LEU A 7 10.78 10.42 -3.66
N PRO A 8 11.93 10.02 -3.09
CA PRO A 8 11.91 9.04 -2.02
C PRO A 8 11.21 9.61 -0.78
N ALA A 9 10.56 8.73 0.00
CA ALA A 9 9.72 9.10 1.15
C ALA A 9 10.40 10.07 2.13
N HIS A 10 11.69 9.88 2.44
CA HIS A 10 12.42 10.76 3.35
C HIS A 10 12.59 12.20 2.81
N ARG A 11 12.63 12.40 1.49
CA ARG A 11 12.66 13.73 0.87
C ARG A 11 11.30 14.41 0.93
N LEU A 12 10.22 13.68 0.66
CA LEU A 12 8.87 14.19 0.85
C LEU A 12 8.61 14.58 2.31
N LEU A 13 9.08 13.77 3.27
CA LEU A 13 9.03 14.11 4.70
C LEU A 13 9.83 15.37 5.04
N ALA A 14 11.02 15.55 4.46
CA ALA A 14 11.80 16.77 4.66
C ALA A 14 11.06 18.01 4.13
N LEU A 15 10.39 17.91 2.98
CA LEU A 15 9.57 18.98 2.41
C LEU A 15 8.34 19.30 3.29
N LEU A 16 7.66 18.26 3.80
CA LEU A 16 6.55 18.41 4.75
C LEU A 16 6.99 19.06 6.06
N THR A 17 8.15 18.66 6.59
CA THR A 17 8.68 19.18 7.85
C THR A 17 9.20 20.61 7.71
N SER A 18 9.79 20.96 6.58
CA SER A 18 10.17 22.34 6.25
C SER A 18 9.01 23.21 5.77
N ARG A 19 7.78 22.66 5.73
CA ARG A 19 6.56 23.37 5.29
C ARG A 19 6.62 23.91 3.86
N GLN A 20 7.45 23.32 3.01
CA GLN A 20 7.50 23.63 1.58
C GLN A 20 6.31 23.04 0.82
N ILE A 21 5.76 21.94 1.35
CA ILE A 21 4.52 21.30 0.88
C ILE A 21 3.67 20.91 2.10
N SER A 22 2.37 20.78 1.90
CA SER A 22 1.39 20.30 2.89
C SER A 22 1.03 18.83 2.67
N ALA A 23 0.55 18.16 3.72
CA ALA A 23 0.05 16.80 3.60
C ALA A 23 -1.15 16.75 2.65
N ARG A 24 -1.99 17.80 2.64
CA ARG A 24 -3.13 17.92 1.75
C ARG A 24 -2.71 17.90 0.27
N GLU A 25 -1.72 18.72 -0.10
CA GLU A 25 -1.24 18.74 -1.48
C GLU A 25 -0.64 17.40 -1.92
N VAL A 26 0.07 16.70 -1.03
CA VAL A 26 0.62 15.36 -1.33
C VAL A 26 -0.51 14.35 -1.57
N VAL A 27 -1.56 14.36 -0.74
CA VAL A 27 -2.72 13.48 -0.91
C VAL A 27 -3.47 13.79 -2.20
N ASP A 28 -3.75 15.07 -2.48
CA ASP A 28 -4.48 15.47 -3.69
C ASP A 28 -3.68 15.09 -4.95
N ALA A 29 -2.37 15.33 -4.97
CA ALA A 29 -1.51 14.92 -6.08
C ALA A 29 -1.52 13.39 -6.26
N THR A 30 -1.55 12.64 -5.17
CA THR A 30 -1.59 11.17 -5.22
C THR A 30 -2.92 10.68 -5.76
N LEU A 31 -4.05 11.21 -5.31
CA LEU A 31 -5.38 10.88 -5.80
C LEU A 31 -5.51 11.19 -7.30
N ALA A 32 -5.06 12.37 -7.74
CA ALA A 32 -5.06 12.74 -9.16
C ALA A 32 -4.22 11.78 -10.02
N ARG A 33 -3.06 11.33 -9.50
CA ARG A 33 -2.22 10.34 -10.17
C ARG A 33 -2.91 8.98 -10.26
N ILE A 34 -3.63 8.57 -9.22
CA ILE A 34 -4.43 7.35 -9.22
C ILE A 34 -5.50 7.43 -10.30
N GLU A 35 -6.30 8.49 -10.32
CA GLU A 35 -7.37 8.67 -11.30
C GLU A 35 -6.86 8.60 -12.74
N THR A 36 -5.69 9.17 -13.01
CA THR A 36 -5.10 9.21 -14.36
C THR A 36 -4.48 7.88 -14.79
N ILE A 37 -3.75 7.19 -13.90
CA ILE A 37 -2.90 6.05 -14.26
C ILE A 37 -3.57 4.72 -13.96
N ASN A 38 -4.34 4.65 -12.87
CA ASN A 38 -4.90 3.40 -12.39
C ASN A 38 -5.86 2.70 -13.37
N PRO A 39 -6.67 3.40 -14.19
CA PRO A 39 -7.52 2.72 -15.18
C PRO A 39 -6.74 1.83 -16.16
N ARG A 40 -5.46 2.16 -16.42
CA ARG A 40 -4.59 1.38 -17.32
C ARG A 40 -3.84 0.26 -16.61
N LEU A 41 -3.51 0.44 -15.33
CA LEU A 41 -2.74 -0.54 -14.55
C LEU A 41 -3.63 -1.53 -13.80
N ASN A 42 -4.85 -1.10 -13.44
CA ASN A 42 -5.73 -1.78 -12.49
C ASN A 42 -4.96 -2.24 -11.24
N ALA A 43 -4.06 -1.39 -10.75
CA ALA A 43 -3.36 -1.63 -9.52
C ALA A 43 -4.40 -1.51 -8.41
N ILE A 44 -5.05 -0.35 -8.28
CA ILE A 44 -5.89 0.10 -7.18
C ILE A 44 -7.36 -0.26 -7.32
N ILE A 45 -7.90 -1.07 -6.41
CA ILE A 45 -9.30 -1.54 -6.50
C ILE A 45 -10.29 -0.93 -5.48
N ALA A 46 -9.81 -0.14 -4.51
CA ALA A 46 -10.61 0.68 -3.61
C ALA A 46 -9.73 1.82 -3.10
N VAL A 47 -10.31 3.01 -2.86
CA VAL A 47 -9.60 4.20 -2.36
C VAL A 47 -10.46 4.88 -1.31
N ASP A 48 -9.87 5.25 -0.18
CA ASP A 48 -10.52 6.06 0.86
C ASP A 48 -10.18 7.54 0.68
N ALA A 49 -10.68 8.16 -0.39
CA ALA A 49 -10.32 9.54 -0.71
C ALA A 49 -10.69 10.52 0.41
N LYS A 50 -11.91 10.39 0.95
CA LYS A 50 -12.38 11.22 2.07
C LYS A 50 -11.53 11.02 3.32
N GLY A 51 -11.27 9.77 3.71
CA GLY A 51 -10.46 9.46 4.90
C GLY A 51 -9.01 9.95 4.77
N ALA A 52 -8.43 9.87 3.56
CA ALA A 52 -7.09 10.38 3.28
C ALA A 52 -7.02 11.91 3.38
N ILE A 53 -8.03 12.59 2.83
CA ILE A 53 -8.19 14.05 2.92
C ILE A 53 -8.34 14.50 4.38
N ASP A 54 -9.28 13.92 5.12
CA ASP A 54 -9.54 14.25 6.53
C ASP A 54 -8.31 13.98 7.41
N ALA A 55 -7.48 12.99 7.04
CA ALA A 55 -6.22 12.69 7.70
C ALA A 55 -5.13 13.73 7.41
N ALA A 56 -5.00 14.15 6.16
CA ALA A 56 -4.04 15.16 5.75
C ALA A 56 -4.30 16.51 6.45
N GLU A 57 -5.56 16.94 6.50
CA GLU A 57 -5.94 18.20 7.16
C GLU A 57 -5.64 18.19 8.66
N ARG A 58 -5.86 17.05 9.33
CA ARG A 58 -5.49 16.88 10.75
C ARG A 58 -3.98 16.95 10.96
N ILE A 59 -3.19 16.35 10.07
CA ILE A 59 -1.71 16.43 10.13
C ILE A 59 -1.25 17.87 9.94
N ASP A 60 -1.79 18.57 8.94
CA ASP A 60 -1.41 19.95 8.68
C ASP A 60 -1.84 20.87 9.84
N ALA A 61 -2.98 20.62 10.48
CA ALA A 61 -3.39 21.31 11.70
C ALA A 61 -2.45 21.03 12.89
N ALA A 62 -2.10 19.77 13.14
CA ALA A 62 -1.20 19.38 14.22
C ALA A 62 0.23 19.93 14.01
N ARG A 63 0.73 19.91 12.76
CA ARG A 63 2.02 20.52 12.37
C ARG A 63 2.04 22.03 12.57
N ARG A 64 0.91 22.72 12.34
CA ARG A 64 0.80 24.17 12.62
C ARG A 64 0.89 24.48 14.11
N LYS A 65 0.37 23.58 14.96
CA LYS A 65 0.44 23.68 16.43
C LYS A 65 1.80 23.30 17.01
N GLY A 66 2.70 22.73 16.21
CA GLY A 66 4.01 22.28 16.68
C GLY A 66 3.96 20.98 17.49
N GLU A 67 2.91 20.17 17.31
CA GLU A 67 2.80 18.87 17.97
C GLU A 67 3.84 17.88 17.42
N ASP A 68 4.26 16.94 18.26
CA ASP A 68 5.18 15.87 17.86
C ASP A 68 4.54 14.96 16.81
N MET A 69 5.18 14.89 15.64
CA MET A 69 4.67 14.14 14.51
C MET A 69 5.19 12.72 14.49
N ALA A 70 4.30 11.80 14.15
CA ALA A 70 4.66 10.45 13.77
C ALA A 70 5.70 10.43 12.63
N PRO A 71 6.62 9.43 12.57
CA PRO A 71 7.70 9.39 11.59
C PRO A 71 7.24 9.43 10.12
N LEU A 72 6.03 8.93 9.83
CA LEU A 72 5.44 8.90 8.48
C LEU A 72 4.22 9.83 8.34
N ALA A 73 4.04 10.80 9.25
CA ALA A 73 2.91 11.71 9.22
C ALA A 73 2.88 12.55 7.94
N GLY A 74 1.84 12.37 7.12
CA GLY A 74 1.59 13.14 5.90
C GLY A 74 1.96 12.41 4.62
N LEU A 75 2.52 11.20 4.70
CA LEU A 75 2.78 10.38 3.53
C LEU A 75 1.61 9.42 3.24
N PRO A 76 1.14 9.34 1.99
CA PRO A 76 0.20 8.33 1.57
C PRO A 76 0.88 6.95 1.56
N VAL A 77 0.18 5.94 2.05
CA VAL A 77 0.66 4.55 2.11
C VAL A 77 -0.42 3.62 1.58
N THR A 78 -0.01 2.62 0.81
CA THR A 78 -0.88 1.56 0.26
C THR A 78 -0.73 0.27 1.06
N ILE A 79 -1.84 -0.46 1.26
CA ILE A 79 -1.85 -1.73 2.01
C ILE A 79 -2.44 -2.81 1.13
N LYS A 80 -1.67 -3.89 0.91
CA LYS A 80 -2.13 -5.06 0.13
C LYS A 80 -3.44 -5.64 0.67
N ASP A 81 -4.31 -6.10 -0.24
CA ASP A 81 -5.63 -6.71 0.04
C ASP A 81 -5.61 -8.03 0.81
N ALA A 82 -4.42 -8.53 1.14
CA ALA A 82 -4.21 -9.70 1.98
C ALA A 82 -4.18 -9.35 3.48
N PHE A 83 -4.18 -8.06 3.82
CA PHE A 83 -4.27 -7.60 5.20
C PHE A 83 -5.68 -7.14 5.52
N ASP A 84 -6.21 -7.58 6.66
CA ASP A 84 -7.50 -7.14 7.13
C ASP A 84 -7.51 -5.65 7.46
N VAL A 85 -8.51 -4.96 6.93
CA VAL A 85 -8.76 -3.54 7.18
C VAL A 85 -10.24 -3.33 7.45
N ALA A 86 -10.56 -2.87 8.64
CA ALA A 86 -11.93 -2.60 9.06
C ALA A 86 -12.60 -1.60 8.10
N GLY A 87 -13.79 -1.98 7.61
CA GLY A 87 -14.59 -1.18 6.68
C GLY A 87 -14.28 -1.41 5.20
N PHE A 88 -13.38 -2.34 4.86
CA PHE A 88 -13.06 -2.70 3.49
C PHE A 88 -13.19 -4.21 3.24
N ALA A 89 -13.21 -4.60 1.96
CA ALA A 89 -13.21 -6.02 1.57
C ALA A 89 -11.78 -6.56 1.49
N THR A 90 -11.49 -7.64 2.22
CA THR A 90 -10.22 -8.36 2.16
C THR A 90 -10.38 -9.60 1.29
N VAL A 91 -9.95 -9.50 0.04
CA VAL A 91 -10.17 -10.56 -0.96
C VAL A 91 -8.93 -11.45 -1.12
N ALA A 92 -7.74 -10.94 -0.81
CA ALA A 92 -6.45 -11.61 -1.00
C ALA A 92 -6.26 -12.27 -2.40
N GLY A 93 -6.97 -11.78 -3.42
CA GLY A 93 -7.02 -12.40 -4.74
C GLY A 93 -7.74 -13.75 -4.83
N VAL A 94 -8.51 -14.16 -3.81
CA VAL A 94 -9.22 -15.44 -3.73
C VAL A 94 -10.71 -15.20 -3.91
N GLU A 95 -11.33 -15.85 -4.90
CA GLU A 95 -12.76 -15.69 -5.22
C GLU A 95 -13.68 -16.00 -4.02
N ALA A 96 -13.33 -16.99 -3.21
CA ALA A 96 -14.08 -17.35 -2.00
C ALA A 96 -14.12 -16.22 -0.95
N LEU A 97 -13.21 -15.25 -1.01
CA LEU A 97 -13.11 -14.13 -0.08
C LEU A 97 -13.72 -12.83 -0.65
N LYS A 98 -14.42 -12.88 -1.79
CA LYS A 98 -15.00 -11.68 -2.43
C LYS A 98 -15.93 -10.86 -1.53
N GLU A 99 -16.62 -11.53 -0.61
CA GLU A 99 -17.56 -10.93 0.34
C GLU A 99 -16.97 -10.77 1.75
N ASN A 100 -15.71 -11.15 1.94
CA ASN A 100 -15.04 -11.05 3.24
C ASN A 100 -14.82 -9.60 3.62
N ARG A 101 -15.52 -9.14 4.66
CA ARG A 101 -15.40 -7.79 5.22
C ARG A 101 -15.01 -7.91 6.69
N PRO A 102 -13.71 -7.85 7.03
CA PRO A 102 -13.29 -7.93 8.42
C PRO A 102 -13.81 -6.76 9.24
N ALA A 103 -14.19 -7.05 10.49
CA ALA A 103 -14.62 -6.04 11.46
C ALA A 103 -13.43 -5.30 12.09
N THR A 104 -12.24 -5.89 12.08
CA THR A 104 -11.03 -5.37 12.73
C THR A 104 -9.86 -5.30 11.77
N ASP A 105 -8.92 -4.41 12.07
CA ASP A 105 -7.66 -4.32 11.33
C ASP A 105 -6.72 -5.46 11.71
N ALA A 106 -5.93 -5.94 10.75
CA ALA A 106 -4.77 -6.76 11.03
C ALA A 106 -3.78 -6.00 11.92
N VAL A 107 -3.03 -6.71 12.78
CA VAL A 107 -2.11 -6.10 13.75
C VAL A 107 -1.13 -5.11 13.11
N SER A 108 -0.58 -5.45 11.94
CA SER A 108 0.33 -4.57 11.19
C SER A 108 -0.35 -3.28 10.73
N VAL A 109 -1.61 -3.36 10.30
CA VAL A 109 -2.42 -2.22 9.86
C VAL A 109 -2.79 -1.34 11.06
N ALA A 110 -3.22 -1.94 12.15
CA ALA A 110 -3.52 -1.23 13.39
C ALA A 110 -2.28 -0.47 13.91
N ARG A 111 -1.10 -1.11 13.90
CA ARG A 111 0.16 -0.48 14.29
C ARG A 111 0.56 0.64 13.35
N LEU A 112 0.36 0.47 12.04
CA LEU A 112 0.62 1.51 11.07
C LEU A 112 -0.29 2.70 11.36
N ARG A 113 -1.62 2.51 11.42
CA ARG A 113 -2.61 3.53 11.77
C ARG A 113 -2.30 4.26 13.08
N ALA A 114 -1.86 3.54 14.11
CA ALA A 114 -1.49 4.14 15.39
C ALA A 114 -0.19 4.96 15.33
N ARG A 115 0.81 4.48 14.56
CA ARG A 115 2.14 5.11 14.45
C ARG A 115 2.24 6.16 13.36
N SER A 116 1.26 6.25 12.48
CA SER A 116 0.99 7.39 11.61
C SER A 116 -0.21 8.08 12.21
N SER A 117 -0.01 8.92 13.22
CA SER A 117 -1.02 9.47 14.16
C SER A 117 -2.19 10.27 13.55
N SER A 118 -2.49 10.11 12.25
CA SER A 118 -3.78 10.45 11.65
C SER A 118 -4.22 9.55 10.48
N ALA A 119 -3.40 8.62 9.97
CA ALA A 119 -3.64 8.03 8.65
C ALA A 119 -4.67 6.90 8.72
N ARG A 120 -5.89 7.16 8.22
CA ARG A 120 -6.54 6.13 7.42
C ARG A 120 -5.60 5.93 6.23
N PRO A 121 -4.95 4.77 6.10
CA PRO A 121 -4.06 4.50 4.98
C PRO A 121 -4.86 4.73 3.71
N MET A 122 -4.21 5.24 2.67
CA MET A 122 -4.80 5.27 1.34
C MET A 122 -4.97 3.81 0.94
N TYR A 123 -6.17 3.29 1.21
CA TYR A 123 -6.43 1.88 1.08
C TYR A 123 -6.29 1.51 -0.39
N HIS A 124 -5.71 0.34 -0.64
CA HIS A 124 -5.53 -0.16 -1.98
C HIS A 124 -5.51 -1.69 -1.94
N PRO A 125 -6.59 -2.36 -2.32
CA PRO A 125 -6.54 -3.78 -2.53
C PRO A 125 -5.87 -4.13 -3.88
N CYS A 126 -4.90 -5.04 -3.89
CA CYS A 126 -4.25 -5.57 -5.10
C CYS A 126 -5.04 -6.76 -5.64
N ARG A 127 -5.50 -6.72 -6.88
CA ARG A 127 -6.22 -7.86 -7.46
C ARG A 127 -5.30 -9.07 -7.67
N GLY A 128 -5.65 -10.22 -7.08
CA GLY A 128 -5.34 -11.53 -7.66
C GLY A 128 -6.32 -11.83 -8.79
N ILE A 129 -5.77 -12.21 -9.93
CA ILE A 129 -6.44 -12.33 -11.22
C ILE A 129 -7.48 -13.45 -11.21
N PHE A 130 -8.74 -13.12 -11.50
CA PHE A 130 -9.61 -13.99 -12.29
C PHE A 130 -10.59 -13.18 -13.17
N ARG A 131 -10.12 -12.81 -14.37
CA ARG A 131 -10.79 -13.06 -15.66
C ARG A 131 -9.83 -12.74 -16.80
N PRO A 132 -9.84 -13.51 -17.90
CA PRO A 132 -8.99 -13.27 -19.05
C PRO A 132 -9.57 -12.09 -19.82
N VAL A 133 -8.82 -11.00 -19.95
CA VAL A 133 -8.90 -10.18 -21.16
C VAL A 133 -7.65 -10.52 -21.93
N ILE A 134 -7.77 -11.45 -22.87
CA ILE A 134 -6.81 -11.63 -23.95
C ILE A 134 -7.20 -10.58 -25.00
N PRO A 135 -6.51 -9.45 -25.15
CA PRO A 135 -6.43 -8.85 -26.46
C PRO A 135 -5.56 -9.79 -27.32
N SER A 136 -6.12 -10.22 -28.44
CA SER A 136 -5.43 -11.00 -29.46
C SER A 136 -4.07 -10.37 -29.79
N SER A 137 -2.99 -11.16 -29.69
CA SER A 137 -1.55 -10.89 -30.01
C SER A 137 -0.52 -10.69 -28.85
N ALA A 138 -0.05 -11.82 -28.26
CA ALA A 138 1.31 -12.23 -27.78
C ALA A 138 2.34 -11.29 -27.07
N PRO A 139 3.43 -11.76 -26.38
CA PRO A 139 3.70 -12.91 -25.46
C PRO A 139 4.42 -12.47 -24.11
N PRO A 140 5.18 -13.30 -23.35
CA PRO A 140 4.74 -14.03 -22.15
C PRO A 140 5.28 -13.55 -20.77
N ALA A 141 4.43 -13.75 -19.75
CA ALA A 141 4.73 -14.11 -18.36
C ALA A 141 5.58 -13.17 -17.46
N ILE A 142 4.92 -12.24 -16.78
CA ILE A 142 5.43 -11.73 -15.49
C ILE A 142 5.02 -12.72 -14.39
N ARG A 143 6.01 -13.47 -13.90
CA ARG A 143 5.90 -14.37 -12.74
C ARG A 143 5.50 -13.55 -11.51
N GLY A 144 4.36 -13.88 -10.91
CA GLY A 144 3.90 -13.25 -9.67
C GLY A 144 4.81 -13.60 -8.49
N ASN A 145 5.31 -12.58 -7.79
CA ASN A 145 5.98 -12.73 -6.50
C ASN A 145 4.95 -12.57 -5.37
N GLY A 146 4.25 -13.67 -5.04
CA GLY A 146 3.59 -13.82 -3.75
C GLY A 146 4.56 -14.39 -2.70
N PRO A 147 4.40 -14.10 -1.40
CA PRO A 147 5.19 -14.72 -0.35
C PRO A 147 4.62 -16.12 -0.07
N THR A 148 4.81 -17.06 -1.00
CA THR A 148 4.47 -18.47 -0.80
C THR A 148 5.60 -19.35 -1.28
N ARG A 149 6.56 -19.59 -0.39
CA ARG A 149 7.27 -20.87 -0.35
C ARG A 149 7.10 -21.46 1.04
N PRO A 150 6.21 -22.46 1.23
CA PRO A 150 6.35 -23.35 2.36
C PRO A 150 7.62 -24.19 2.16
N ALA A 151 8.34 -24.43 3.24
CA ALA A 151 9.51 -25.28 3.30
C ALA A 151 9.19 -26.68 2.73
N ALA A 152 9.86 -27.07 1.64
CA ALA A 152 9.96 -28.47 1.23
C ALA A 152 11.18 -28.67 0.32
N ARG A 153 11.99 -29.69 0.67
CA ARG A 153 13.17 -30.24 -0.03
C ARG A 153 14.51 -29.51 0.11
N GLN A 154 15.06 -29.49 1.33
CA GLN A 154 16.47 -29.89 1.48
C GLN A 154 16.50 -31.42 1.49
N GLY A 155 17.13 -32.03 0.49
CA GLY A 155 17.22 -33.49 0.41
C GLY A 155 17.49 -33.99 -0.99
N ALA A 156 18.68 -33.67 -1.52
CA ALA A 156 19.40 -34.49 -2.51
C ALA A 156 20.67 -33.75 -2.93
N LEU A 157 21.76 -33.92 -2.17
CA LEU A 157 23.13 -33.92 -2.68
C LEU A 157 23.96 -34.68 -1.62
N ARG A 158 23.87 -36.01 -1.68
CA ARG A 158 24.86 -36.90 -1.07
C ARG A 158 26.11 -36.82 -1.93
N GLN A 159 27.24 -36.42 -1.35
CA GLN A 159 28.56 -36.97 -1.71
C GLN A 159 29.43 -37.11 -0.44
N PRO A 160 30.32 -38.12 -0.39
CA PRO A 160 30.82 -38.71 0.85
C PRO A 160 32.09 -38.03 1.39
N LEU A 161 32.25 -38.08 2.71
CA LEU A 161 33.44 -37.62 3.45
C LEU A 161 34.61 -38.63 3.32
N PRO A 162 35.87 -38.17 3.14
CA PRO A 162 37.04 -39.01 3.39
C PRO A 162 37.26 -39.18 4.90
N ARG A 163 37.58 -40.42 5.30
CA ARG A 163 37.97 -40.77 6.67
C ARG A 163 39.43 -40.41 6.91
N GLY A 164 39.69 -39.68 7.98
CA GLY A 164 41.00 -39.41 8.59
C GLY A 164 40.79 -39.07 10.04
#